data_AF-A0A9X2GKW7-F1
#
_entry.id   AF-A0A9X2GKW7-F1
#
_cell.length_a   1.000
_cell.length_b   1.000
_cell.length_c   1.000
_cell.angle_alpha   90.00
_cell.angle_beta   90.00
_cell.angle_gamma   90.00
#
_symmetry.space_group_name_H-M   'P 1'
#
loop_
_entity.id
_entity.type
_entity.pdbx_description
1 polymer ?
#
loop_
_entity_poly.entity_id
_entity_poly.type
_entity_poly.pdbx_seq_one_letter_code
_entity_poly.pdbx_strand_id
1 'polypeptide(L)' 'MAARPRPRGYEHAFVHETKDFLEAIATGTGPFPSFEDGLRVQRVPAAVEQSAAEGSRYTIVEDS' A
#
# COMPACT_ATOMS: atom_id res chain seq x y z
N MET A 1 26.13 -3.35 29.23
CA MET A 1 25.60 -2.27 28.38
C MET A 1 25.55 -2.79 26.94
N ALA A 2 24.47 -3.48 26.57
CA ALA A 2 24.29 -4.08 25.24
C ALA A 2 23.44 -3.14 24.37
N ALA A 3 23.90 -2.90 23.13
CA ALA A 3 23.25 -2.01 22.19
C ALA A 3 21.84 -2.52 21.83
N ARG A 4 20.84 -1.63 21.98
CA ARG A 4 19.45 -1.87 21.57
C ARG A 4 19.40 -1.82 20.03
N PRO A 5 18.82 -2.81 19.33
CA PRO A 5 18.74 -2.79 17.87
C PRO A 5 17.97 -1.55 17.40
N ARG A 6 18.55 -0.82 16.42
CA ARG A 6 17.96 0.38 15.83
C ARG A 6 16.78 -0.07 14.95
N PRO A 7 15.59 0.56 15.06
CA PRO A 7 14.47 0.20 14.20
C PRO A 7 14.86 0.43 12.73
N ARG A 8 14.51 -0.52 11.86
CA ARG A 8 14.60 -0.35 10.41
C ARG A 8 13.62 0.76 10.05
N GLY A 9 14.14 1.96 9.80
CA GLY A 9 13.35 3.16 9.51
C GLY A 9 12.64 3.08 8.16
N TYR A 10 11.89 4.13 7.83
CA TYR A 10 11.18 4.30 6.55
C TYR A 10 12.10 4.08 5.34
N GLU A 11 13.37 4.49 5.47
CA GLU A 11 14.39 4.36 4.45
C GLU A 11 14.68 2.90 4.10
N HIS A 12 14.59 1.99 5.08
CA HIS A 12 14.79 0.57 4.82
C HIS A 12 13.60 -0.07 4.11
N ALA A 13 12.36 0.33 4.44
CA ALA A 13 11.17 -0.17 3.74
C ALA A 13 11.19 0.23 2.25
N PHE A 14 11.47 1.51 1.96
CA PHE A 14 11.51 2.02 0.59
C PHE A 14 12.58 1.35 -0.28
N VAL A 15 13.79 1.17 0.26
CA VAL A 15 14.88 0.52 -0.48
C VAL A 15 14.57 -0.96 -0.74
N HIS A 16 13.95 -1.66 0.21
CA HIS A 16 13.58 -3.07 0.01
C HIS A 16 12.45 -3.19 -1.02
N GLU A 17 11.44 -2.33 -0.96
CA GLU A 17 10.36 -2.30 -1.95
C GLU A 17 10.87 -2.02 -3.37
N THR A 18 11.78 -1.05 -3.53
CA THR A 18 12.39 -0.74 -4.83
C THR A 18 13.20 -1.92 -5.37
N LYS A 19 13.99 -2.58 -4.52
CA LYS A 19 14.74 -3.80 -4.87
C LYS A 19 13.79 -4.90 -5.34
N ASP A 20 12.77 -5.20 -4.55
CA ASP A 20 11.86 -6.32 -4.81
C ASP A 20 11.03 -6.07 -6.08
N PHE A 21 10.66 -4.82 -6.36
CA PHE A 21 10.02 -4.43 -7.62
C PHE A 21 10.94 -4.66 -8.83
N LEU A 22 12.21 -4.26 -8.75
CA LEU A 22 13.17 -4.46 -9.84
C LEU A 22 13.50 -5.95 -10.06
N GLU A 23 13.58 -6.74 -8.98
CA GLU A 23 13.75 -8.19 -9.06
C GLU A 23 12.55 -8.88 -9.73
N ALA A 24 11.33 -8.43 -9.41
CA ALA A 24 10.11 -8.95 -10.04
C ALA A 24 10.12 -8.70 -11.57
N ILE A 25 10.53 -7.50 -11.99
CA ILE A 25 10.70 -7.16 -13.41
C ILE A 25 11.76 -8.06 -14.05
N ALA A 26 12.93 -8.20 -13.41
CA ALA A 26 14.05 -8.96 -13.95
C ALA A 26 13.75 -10.47 -14.11
N THR A 27 12.91 -11.02 -13.22
CA THR A 27 12.54 -12.44 -13.20
C THR A 27 11.22 -12.75 -13.90
N GLY A 28 10.51 -11.72 -14.38
CA GLY A 28 9.20 -11.87 -15.03
C GLY A 28 8.08 -12.30 -14.07
N THR A 29 8.27 -12.16 -12.76
CA THR A 29 7.24 -12.43 -11.76
C THR A 29 6.40 -11.18 -11.49
N GLY A 30 5.15 -11.34 -11.06
CA GLY A 30 4.31 -10.19 -10.68
C GLY A 30 4.88 -9.48 -9.43
N PRO A 31 4.99 -8.14 -9.42
CA PRO A 31 5.41 -7.39 -8.24
C PRO A 31 4.36 -7.48 -7.13
N PHE A 32 4.80 -7.45 -5.88
CA PHE A 32 3.93 -7.44 -4.71
C PHE A 32 4.35 -6.31 -3.74
N PRO A 33 3.43 -5.44 -3.30
CA PRO A 33 2.04 -5.35 -3.75
C PRO A 33 1.92 -4.96 -5.23
N SER A 34 0.87 -5.45 -5.88
CA SER A 34 0.60 -5.20 -7.29
C SER A 34 -0.17 -3.89 -7.51
N PHE A 35 -0.31 -3.47 -8.77
CA PHE A 35 -1.19 -2.34 -9.10
C PHE A 35 -2.67 -2.62 -8.80
N GLU A 36 -3.10 -3.88 -8.85
CA GLU A 36 -4.47 -4.25 -8.45
C GLU A 36 -4.68 -4.05 -6.95
N ASP A 37 -3.67 -4.40 -6.14
CA ASP A 37 -3.69 -4.11 -4.70
C ASP A 37 -3.75 -2.59 -4.44
N GLY A 38 -3.00 -1.81 -5.22
CA GLY A 38 -3.05 -0.35 -5.19
C GLY A 38 -4.43 0.22 -5.56
N LEU A 39 -5.09 -0.34 -6.58
CA LEU A 39 -6.44 0.06 -6.98
C LEU A 39 -7.46 -0.24 -5.87
N ARG A 40 -7.38 -1.41 -5.24
CA ARG A 40 -8.25 -1.77 -4.10
C ARG A 40 -8.10 -0.77 -2.95
N VAL A 41 -6.88 -0.34 -2.65
CA VAL A 41 -6.62 0.70 -1.64
C VAL A 41 -7.24 2.03 -2.06
N GLN A 42 -7.11 2.44 -3.33
CA GLN A 42 -7.65 3.72 -3.81
C GLN A 42 -9.18 3.82 -3.77
N ARG A 43 -9.90 2.70 -3.78
CA ARG A 43 -11.36 2.72 -3.63
C ARG A 43 -11.82 3.13 -2.23
N VAL A 44 -10.97 2.95 -1.21
CA VAL A 44 -11.31 3.34 0.17
C VAL A 44 -11.40 4.87 0.31
N PRO A 45 -10.38 5.67 -0.09
CA PRO A 45 -10.51 7.13 -0.13
C PRO A 45 -11.71 7.60 -0.97
N ALA A 46 -11.99 6.96 -2.12
CA ALA A 46 -13.13 7.32 -2.95
C ALA A 46 -14.48 7.15 -2.22
N ALA A 47 -14.67 6.03 -1.50
CA ALA A 47 -15.86 5.82 -0.68
C ALA A 47 -15.95 6.82 0.49
N VAL A 48 -14.81 7.21 1.08
CA VAL A 48 -14.76 8.25 2.12
C VAL A 48 -15.16 9.61 1.57
N GLU A 49 -14.68 9.99 0.38
CA GLU A 49 -15.05 11.23 -0.29
C GLU A 49 -16.56 11.28 -0.59
N GLN A 50 -17.12 10.16 -1.09
CA GLN A 50 -18.56 10.03 -1.30
C GLN A 50 -19.35 10.14 0.01
N SER A 51 -18.93 9.42 1.06
CA SER A 51 -19.56 9.48 2.38
C SER A 51 -19.60 10.91 2.91
N ALA A 52 -18.49 11.64 2.80
CA ALA A 52 -18.39 13.03 3.22
C ALA A 52 -19.37 13.95 2.46
N ALA A 53 -19.54 13.73 1.15
CA ALA A 53 -20.50 14.48 0.34
C ALA A 53 -21.97 14.16 0.70
N GLU A 54 -22.25 12.96 1.18
CA GLU A 54 -23.61 12.49 1.54
C GLU A 54 -23.97 12.69 3.03
N GLY A 55 -23.17 13.47 3.77
CA GLY A 55 -23.41 13.76 5.18
C GLY A 55 -22.93 12.65 6.13
N SER A 56 -21.76 12.09 5.83
CA SER A 56 -21.09 11.04 6.60
C SER A 56 -21.92 9.75 6.73
N ARG A 57 -22.66 9.41 5.68
CA ARG A 57 -23.44 8.18 5.62
C ARG A 57 -22.55 6.98 5.37
N TYR A 58 -23.03 5.80 5.74
CA TYR A 58 -22.34 4.56 5.42
C TYR A 58 -22.33 4.36 3.89
N THR A 59 -21.13 4.16 3.34
CA THR A 59 -20.89 3.98 1.90
C THR A 59 -20.12 2.68 1.69
N ILE A 60 -20.58 1.87 0.74
CA ILE A 60 -19.90 0.63 0.36
C ILE A 60 -18.67 0.98 -0.48
N VAL A 61 -17.54 0.37 -0.16
CA VAL A 61 -16.34 0.42 -1.02
C VAL A 61 -16.58 -0.55 -2.18
N GLU A 62 -16.61 -0.04 -3.41
CA GLU A 62 -16.76 -0.89 -4.60
C GLU A 62 -15.67 -1.99 -4.61
N ASP A 63 -16.04 -3.22 -5.01
CA ASP A 63 -15.25 -4.47 -4.90
C ASP A 63 -15.15 -5.13 -3.49
N SER A 64 -16.03 -4.76 -2.53
CA SER A 64 -16.21 -5.46 -1.24
C SER A 64 -17.32 -6.50 -1.23
#